data_AF-A0AAE7NUI1-F1
#
_entry.id   AF-A0AAE7NUI1-F1
#
_cell.length_a   1.000
_cell.length_b   1.000
_cell.length_c   1.000
_cell.angle_alpha   90.00
_cell.angle_beta   90.00
_cell.angle_gamma   90.00
#
_symmetry.space_group_name_H-M   'P 1'
#
loop_
_entity.id
_entity.type
_entity.pdbx_description
1 polymer ?
#
loop_
_entity_poly.entity_id
_entity_poly.type
_entity_poly.pdbx_seq_one_letter_code
_entity_poly.pdbx_strand_id
1 'polypeptide(L)'
;MKLALVLPLVLAALVGAARAEETDDIRAASKAEAESFNARMYAGKPGNKAYACFVRRYDAEHLAQHPKQKVAAMKLLVSAELDKEDKELHNSFRLGFRYRHRSGDFDSQGDCHHVVFVKDGNEIRLGCGVDCEGGSIGVALSKDDRSAVVRLARVRVWLHNKPNDEAERSLEAGADDGIFPLDRTDTSECASLVTDRKELAALRHK
;
A
#
# COMPACT_ATOMS: atom_id res chain seq x y z
N MET A 1 21.61 72.43 -1.14
CA MET A 1 20.82 71.92 -2.28
C MET A 1 21.00 70.41 -2.37
N LYS A 2 19.86 69.69 -2.32
CA LYS A 2 19.61 68.30 -2.74
C LYS A 2 20.18 67.14 -1.91
N LEU A 3 19.26 66.55 -1.14
CA LEU A 3 19.23 65.15 -0.69
C LEU A 3 19.47 64.16 -1.84
N ALA A 4 20.13 63.05 -1.54
CA ALA A 4 19.79 61.73 -2.10
C ALA A 4 20.25 60.61 -1.14
N LEU A 5 19.33 60.17 -0.29
CA LEU A 5 19.29 58.83 0.30
C LEU A 5 18.88 57.84 -0.80
N VAL A 6 19.54 56.68 -0.98
CA VAL A 6 18.85 55.38 -1.22
C VAL A 6 19.74 54.20 -0.76
N LEU A 7 19.12 53.35 0.05
CA LEU A 7 19.45 52.03 0.64
C LEU A 7 20.37 51.05 -0.12
N PRO A 8 21.11 50.18 0.60
CA PRO A 8 21.59 48.90 0.07
C PRO A 8 20.45 47.87 0.02
N LEU A 9 20.26 47.26 -1.15
CA LEU A 9 19.32 46.18 -1.41
C LEU A 9 19.84 44.88 -0.76
N VAL A 10 19.31 44.53 0.42
CA VAL A 10 19.57 43.22 1.04
C VAL A 10 18.74 42.18 0.28
N LEU A 11 19.39 41.41 -0.58
CA LEU A 11 18.79 40.26 -1.24
C LEU A 11 18.63 39.14 -0.20
N ALA A 12 17.47 39.07 0.45
CA ALA A 12 17.10 37.95 1.30
C ALA A 12 16.90 36.72 0.39
N ALA A 13 17.91 35.85 0.33
CA ALA A 13 17.78 34.53 -0.26
C ALA A 13 16.73 33.75 0.54
N LEU A 14 15.55 33.61 -0.04
CA LEU A 14 14.53 32.68 0.43
C LEU A 14 15.13 31.28 0.36
N VAL A 15 15.53 30.75 1.52
CA VAL A 15 15.82 29.33 1.70
C VAL A 15 14.48 28.61 1.60
N GLY A 16 14.06 28.35 0.36
CA GLY A 16 13.05 27.36 0.07
C GLY A 16 13.65 26.02 0.43
N ALA A 17 13.40 25.55 1.66
CA ALA A 17 13.52 24.14 1.97
C ALA A 17 12.45 23.40 1.15
N ALA A 18 12.77 23.12 -0.11
CA ALA A 18 12.17 22.01 -0.80
C ALA A 18 12.46 20.80 0.09
N ARG A 19 11.44 20.33 0.81
CA ARG A 19 11.44 18.97 1.31
C ARG A 19 11.54 18.12 0.06
N ALA A 20 12.76 17.67 -0.25
CA ALA A 20 12.95 16.58 -1.17
C ALA A 20 12.00 15.48 -0.68
N GLU A 21 11.02 15.12 -1.52
CA GLU A 21 10.46 13.79 -1.43
C GLU A 21 11.67 12.86 -1.44
N GLU A 22 11.90 12.19 -0.31
CA GLU A 22 12.93 11.18 -0.17
C GLU A 22 12.52 10.04 -1.10
N THR A 23 12.83 10.19 -2.39
CA THR A 23 12.73 9.12 -3.36
C THR A 23 13.81 8.13 -2.95
N ASP A 24 13.42 7.19 -2.10
CA ASP A 24 14.22 6.02 -1.73
C ASP A 24 14.92 5.52 -3.00
N ASP A 25 16.26 5.50 -3.01
CA ASP A 25 16.99 5.01 -4.17
C ASP A 25 16.72 3.50 -4.29
N ILE A 26 15.97 3.12 -5.33
CA ILE A 26 15.48 1.76 -5.54
C ILE A 26 16.23 1.06 -6.66
N ARG A 27 16.43 -0.26 -6.52
CA ARG A 27 16.83 -1.14 -7.63
C ARG A 27 15.83 -2.25 -7.85
N ALA A 28 15.77 -2.76 -9.08
CA ALA A 28 15.03 -3.98 -9.37
C ALA A 28 15.62 -5.18 -8.62
N ALA A 29 14.75 -6.07 -8.15
CA ALA A 29 15.13 -7.39 -7.65
C ALA A 29 15.60 -8.30 -8.79
N SER A 30 16.59 -9.14 -8.50
CA SER A 30 16.87 -10.32 -9.33
C SER A 30 15.74 -11.34 -9.22
N LYS A 31 15.68 -12.28 -10.17
CA LYS A 31 14.69 -13.37 -10.16
C LYS A 31 14.70 -14.17 -8.85
N ALA A 32 15.89 -14.54 -8.35
CA ALA A 32 16.02 -15.30 -7.11
C ALA A 32 15.53 -14.51 -5.88
N GLU A 33 15.75 -13.19 -5.86
CA GLU A 33 15.27 -12.32 -4.80
C GLU A 33 13.74 -12.18 -4.83
N ALA A 34 13.15 -12.04 -6.03
CA ALA A 34 11.70 -12.02 -6.20
C ALA A 34 11.05 -13.36 -5.82
N GLU A 35 11.65 -14.49 -6.20
CA GLU A 35 11.19 -15.83 -5.80
C GLU A 35 11.25 -16.02 -4.27
N SER A 36 12.32 -15.56 -3.62
CA SER A 36 12.46 -15.59 -2.16
C SER A 36 11.41 -14.72 -1.48
N PHE A 37 11.16 -13.51 -1.99
CA PHE A 37 10.10 -12.64 -1.50
C PHE A 37 8.72 -13.31 -1.62
N ASN A 38 8.41 -13.91 -2.77
CA ASN A 38 7.15 -14.62 -2.98
C ASN A 38 7.00 -15.80 -2.02
N ALA A 39 8.07 -16.56 -1.79
CA ALA A 39 8.04 -17.67 -0.83
C ALA A 39 7.68 -17.18 0.59
N ARG A 40 8.22 -16.04 1.00
CA ARG A 40 7.88 -15.40 2.29
C ARG A 40 6.46 -14.84 2.30
N MET A 41 6.03 -14.17 1.22
CA MET A 41 4.68 -13.62 1.08
C MET A 41 3.62 -14.70 1.27
N TYR A 42 3.80 -15.87 0.65
CA TYR A 42 2.81 -16.94 0.64
C TYR A 42 3.07 -18.07 1.64
N ALA A 43 4.00 -17.89 2.57
CA ALA A 43 4.41 -18.90 3.54
C ALA A 43 4.78 -20.26 2.89
N GLY A 44 5.45 -20.19 1.74
CA GLY A 44 5.84 -21.32 0.90
C GLY A 44 5.90 -20.96 -0.58
N LYS A 45 6.43 -21.87 -1.41
CA LYS A 45 6.48 -21.67 -2.86
C LYS A 45 5.04 -21.58 -3.41
N PRO A 46 4.67 -20.49 -4.10
CA PRO A 46 3.35 -20.39 -4.70
C PRO A 46 3.18 -21.46 -5.79
N GLY A 47 2.03 -22.15 -5.76
CA GLY A 47 1.60 -23.02 -6.85
C GLY A 47 0.93 -22.21 -7.97
N ASN A 48 -0.10 -22.76 -8.61
CA ASN A 48 -0.88 -22.03 -9.63
C ASN A 48 -1.63 -20.84 -9.05
N LYS A 49 -2.02 -20.90 -7.76
CA LYS A 49 -2.69 -19.81 -7.05
C LYS A 49 -2.31 -19.78 -5.58
N ALA A 50 -1.97 -18.61 -5.06
CA ALA A 50 -1.63 -18.40 -3.66
C ALA A 50 -2.22 -17.09 -3.11
N TYR A 51 -2.41 -17.03 -1.80
CA TYR A 51 -3.02 -15.91 -1.10
C TYR A 51 -2.27 -15.63 0.19
N ALA A 52 -2.16 -14.35 0.54
CA ALA A 52 -1.67 -13.88 1.81
C ALA A 52 -2.61 -12.78 2.33
N CYS A 53 -3.13 -12.95 3.54
CA CYS A 53 -4.02 -11.99 4.17
C CYS A 53 -3.32 -11.31 5.34
N PHE A 54 -3.44 -9.99 5.40
CA PHE A 54 -2.94 -9.18 6.51
C PHE A 54 -4.03 -8.22 6.96
N VAL A 55 -4.15 -8.00 8.27
CA VAL A 55 -5.19 -7.14 8.83
C VAL A 55 -4.64 -6.26 9.94
N ARG A 56 -5.23 -5.07 10.07
CA ARG A 56 -5.03 -4.19 11.21
C ARG A 56 -6.36 -3.60 11.62
N ARG A 57 -6.63 -3.60 12.92
CA ARG A 57 -7.77 -2.92 13.54
C ARG A 57 -7.22 -2.06 14.67
N TYR A 58 -7.59 -0.79 14.68
CA TYR A 58 -7.15 0.15 15.71
C TYR A 58 -8.25 0.35 16.73
N ASP A 59 -7.91 0.21 18.00
CA ASP A 59 -8.84 0.46 19.09
C ASP A 59 -8.98 1.97 19.37
N ALA A 60 -9.88 2.29 20.31
CA ALA A 60 -10.16 3.67 20.68
C ALA A 60 -8.95 4.37 21.33
N GLU A 61 -8.10 3.62 22.05
CA GLU A 61 -6.93 4.18 22.72
C GLU A 61 -5.88 4.61 21.69
N HIS A 62 -5.57 3.75 20.73
CA HIS A 62 -4.67 4.07 19.63
C HIS A 62 -5.18 5.26 18.81
N LEU A 63 -6.47 5.26 18.44
CA LEU A 63 -7.05 6.36 17.66
C LEU A 63 -7.15 7.67 18.43
N ALA A 64 -7.12 7.65 19.77
CA ALA A 64 -7.00 8.85 20.60
C ALA A 64 -5.56 9.40 20.61
N GLN A 65 -4.56 8.52 20.57
CA GLN A 65 -3.14 8.88 20.49
C GLN A 65 -2.71 9.34 19.08
N HIS A 66 -3.44 8.93 18.04
CA HIS A 66 -3.22 9.29 16.64
C HIS A 66 -4.39 10.12 16.08
N PRO A 67 -4.54 11.39 16.52
CA PRO A 67 -5.73 12.18 16.22
C PRO A 67 -5.88 12.54 14.73
N LYS A 68 -4.82 12.45 13.92
CA LYS A 68 -4.87 12.73 12.48
C LYS A 68 -5.12 11.46 11.65
N GLN A 69 -5.20 10.29 12.29
CA GLN A 69 -5.46 9.04 11.61
C GLN A 69 -6.91 8.95 11.14
N LYS A 70 -7.07 8.73 9.84
CA LYS A 70 -8.35 8.59 9.16
C LYS A 70 -8.79 7.13 9.12
N VAL A 71 -7.86 6.19 8.95
CA VAL A 71 -8.16 4.75 8.82
C VAL A 71 -8.30 4.08 10.20
N ALA A 72 -9.44 3.45 10.46
CA ALA A 72 -9.70 2.71 11.70
C ALA A 72 -9.45 1.20 11.58
N ALA A 73 -9.52 0.66 10.36
CA ALA A 73 -9.18 -0.72 10.08
C ALA A 73 -8.73 -0.86 8.62
N MET A 74 -7.81 -1.79 8.37
CA MET A 74 -7.28 -2.10 7.06
C MET A 74 -7.12 -3.62 6.89
N LYS A 75 -7.37 -4.11 5.69
CA LYS A 75 -7.14 -5.47 5.24
C LYS A 75 -6.38 -5.41 3.92
N LEU A 76 -5.37 -6.25 3.77
CA LEU A 76 -4.62 -6.45 2.54
C LEU A 76 -4.70 -7.93 2.17
N LEU A 77 -5.25 -8.22 1.01
CA LEU A 77 -5.12 -9.50 0.35
C LEU A 77 -4.12 -9.34 -0.79
N VAL A 78 -3.01 -10.07 -0.73
CA VAL A 78 -2.10 -10.25 -1.87
C VAL A 78 -2.35 -11.63 -2.45
N SER A 79 -2.51 -11.71 -3.76
CA SER A 79 -2.69 -12.96 -4.48
C SER A 79 -1.66 -13.11 -5.57
N ALA A 80 -1.24 -14.36 -5.80
CA ALA A 80 -0.42 -14.74 -6.94
C ALA A 80 -1.16 -15.76 -7.80
N GLU A 81 -1.07 -15.59 -9.11
CA GLU A 81 -1.58 -16.52 -10.10
C GLU A 81 -0.52 -16.79 -11.17
N LEU A 82 -0.30 -18.07 -11.50
CA LEU A 82 0.59 -18.46 -12.58
C LEU A 82 -0.15 -18.28 -13.90
N ASP A 83 0.30 -17.34 -14.73
CA ASP A 83 -0.27 -17.16 -16.04
C ASP A 83 0.09 -18.34 -16.96
N LYS A 84 -0.89 -18.76 -17.76
CA LYS A 84 -0.78 -19.98 -18.56
C LYS A 84 -0.05 -19.73 -19.87
N GLU A 85 0.04 -18.50 -20.34
CA GLU A 85 0.63 -18.13 -21.61
C GLU A 85 2.13 -17.83 -21.43
N ASP A 86 2.48 -16.91 -20.53
CA ASP A 86 3.86 -16.49 -20.29
C ASP A 86 4.61 -17.36 -19.26
N LYS A 87 3.89 -18.19 -18.49
CA LYS A 87 4.42 -19.03 -17.40
C LYS A 87 5.08 -18.24 -16.28
N GLU A 88 4.68 -16.98 -16.11
CA GLU A 88 5.13 -16.09 -15.05
C GLU A 88 4.08 -15.96 -13.94
N LEU A 89 4.56 -15.61 -12.75
CA LEU A 89 3.71 -15.44 -11.58
C LEU A 89 3.29 -13.97 -11.48
N HIS A 90 2.01 -13.71 -11.72
CA HIS A 90 1.43 -12.37 -11.61
C HIS A 90 0.89 -12.18 -10.20
N ASN A 91 1.28 -11.07 -9.59
CA ASN A 91 0.81 -10.69 -8.26
C ASN A 91 -0.25 -9.59 -8.41
N SER A 92 -1.27 -9.64 -7.59
CA SER A 92 -2.30 -8.60 -7.50
C SER A 92 -2.66 -8.35 -6.04
N PHE A 93 -3.29 -7.22 -5.78
CA PHE A 93 -3.72 -6.85 -4.43
C PHE A 93 -5.18 -6.42 -4.40
N ARG A 94 -5.78 -6.64 -3.24
CA ARG A 94 -7.01 -6.00 -2.80
C ARG A 94 -6.77 -5.38 -1.44
N LEU A 95 -6.96 -4.09 -1.34
CA LEU A 95 -6.87 -3.31 -0.11
C LEU A 95 -8.29 -2.94 0.30
N GLY A 96 -8.73 -3.31 1.49
CA GLY A 96 -9.99 -2.84 2.04
C GLY A 96 -9.78 -2.11 3.35
N PHE A 97 -10.54 -1.06 3.61
CA PHE A 97 -10.38 -0.28 4.83
C PHE A 97 -11.68 0.42 5.24
N ARG A 98 -11.70 0.88 6.50
CA ARG A 98 -12.78 1.66 7.08
C ARG A 98 -12.23 2.97 7.62
N TYR A 99 -12.93 4.06 7.36
CA TYR A 99 -12.64 5.34 8.00
C TYR A 99 -13.18 5.37 9.43
N ARG A 100 -12.48 6.10 10.30
CA ARG A 100 -12.92 6.39 11.67
C ARG A 100 -14.21 7.21 11.70
N HIS A 101 -14.29 8.25 10.86
CA HIS A 101 -15.37 9.26 10.88
C HIS A 101 -16.30 9.19 9.68
N ARG A 102 -16.27 8.08 8.94
CA ARG A 102 -17.11 7.89 7.76
C ARG A 102 -17.53 6.44 7.63
N SER A 103 -18.84 6.22 7.56
CA SER A 103 -19.43 4.90 7.37
C SER A 103 -19.17 4.35 5.97
N GLY A 104 -19.03 3.02 5.89
CA GLY A 104 -18.82 2.28 4.66
C GLY A 104 -17.54 1.48 4.68
N ASP A 105 -17.52 0.42 3.90
CA ASP A 105 -16.32 -0.33 3.55
C ASP A 105 -15.81 0.20 2.22
N PHE A 106 -14.52 0.53 2.21
CA PHE A 106 -13.84 1.07 1.04
C PHE A 106 -12.81 0.09 0.55
N ASP A 107 -12.61 0.03 -0.75
CA ASP A 107 -11.60 -0.82 -1.34
C ASP A 107 -10.82 -0.14 -2.47
N SER A 108 -9.65 -0.70 -2.73
CA SER A 108 -8.77 -0.43 -3.86
C SER A 108 -8.18 -1.75 -4.31
N GLN A 109 -7.96 -1.91 -5.60
CA GLN A 109 -7.38 -3.13 -6.16
C GLN A 109 -6.54 -2.80 -7.39
N GLY A 110 -5.65 -3.72 -7.75
CA GLY A 110 -4.82 -3.62 -8.94
C GLY A 110 -3.71 -4.67 -8.94
N ASP A 111 -2.73 -4.46 -9.81
CA ASP A 111 -1.66 -5.41 -10.05
C ASP A 111 -0.35 -4.99 -9.38
N CYS A 112 0.50 -5.98 -9.12
CA CYS A 112 1.80 -5.81 -8.49
C CYS A 112 2.89 -6.34 -9.43
N HIS A 113 3.73 -5.44 -9.93
CA HIS A 113 4.64 -5.77 -11.03
C HIS A 113 6.10 -5.94 -10.59
N HIS A 114 6.59 -5.10 -9.67
CA HIS A 114 8.02 -5.06 -9.38
C HIS A 114 8.32 -5.22 -7.89
N VAL A 115 9.13 -6.23 -7.58
CA VAL A 115 9.85 -6.31 -6.32
C VAL A 115 11.07 -5.40 -6.42
N VAL A 116 11.16 -4.41 -5.54
CA VAL A 116 12.25 -3.43 -5.50
C VAL A 116 12.98 -3.50 -4.16
N PHE A 117 14.27 -3.23 -4.18
CA PHE A 117 15.11 -3.09 -2.99
C PHE A 117 15.35 -1.61 -2.73
N VAL A 118 15.11 -1.20 -1.48
CA VAL A 118 15.52 0.12 -0.98
C VAL A 118 17.00 0.03 -0.60
N LYS A 119 17.84 0.82 -1.27
CA LYS A 119 19.30 0.74 -1.12
C LYS A 119 19.79 1.05 0.30
N ASP A 120 19.10 1.93 1.02
CA ASP A 120 19.55 2.40 2.35
C ASP A 120 19.06 1.54 3.54
N GLY A 121 18.17 0.55 3.29
CA GLY A 121 17.52 -0.22 4.36
C GLY A 121 17.51 -1.74 4.19
N ASN A 122 18.05 -2.26 3.08
CA ASN A 122 17.91 -3.67 2.65
C ASN A 122 16.45 -4.17 2.77
N GLU A 123 15.48 -3.28 2.61
CA GLU A 123 14.06 -3.59 2.65
C GLU A 123 13.61 -3.93 1.23
N ILE A 124 12.95 -5.07 1.10
CA ILE A 124 12.35 -5.54 -0.14
C ILE A 124 10.88 -5.13 -0.13
N ARG A 125 10.43 -4.43 -1.17
CA ARG A 125 9.06 -3.98 -1.34
C ARG A 125 8.48 -4.51 -2.63
N LEU A 126 7.25 -5.02 -2.57
CA LEU A 126 6.42 -5.27 -3.74
C LEU A 126 5.64 -3.99 -4.06
N GLY A 127 5.88 -3.41 -5.22
CA GLY A 127 5.13 -2.26 -5.72
C GLY A 127 3.83 -2.71 -6.38
N CYS A 128 2.70 -2.17 -5.91
CA CYS A 128 1.37 -2.49 -6.40
C CYS A 128 0.65 -1.21 -6.85
N GLY A 129 0.21 -1.18 -8.10
CA GLY A 129 -0.40 -0.02 -8.73
C GLY A 129 -1.90 -0.21 -8.98
N VAL A 130 -2.63 0.89 -8.99
CA VAL A 130 -4.04 0.94 -9.42
C VAL A 130 -4.07 1.52 -10.83
N ASP A 131 -4.85 0.89 -11.71
CA ASP A 131 -4.96 1.29 -13.12
C ASP A 131 -5.43 2.74 -13.30
N CYS A 132 -5.12 3.29 -14.48
CA CYS A 132 -5.55 4.62 -14.92
C CYS A 132 -5.18 5.72 -13.91
N GLU A 133 -3.88 5.78 -13.55
CA GLU A 133 -3.32 6.77 -12.62
C GLU A 133 -3.96 6.74 -11.22
N GLY A 134 -4.47 5.57 -10.82
CA GLY A 134 -5.10 5.38 -9.52
C GLY A 134 -4.14 5.39 -8.33
N GLY A 135 -2.84 5.62 -8.53
CA GLY A 135 -1.82 5.62 -7.48
C GLY A 135 -1.27 4.23 -7.15
N SER A 136 -0.54 4.11 -6.04
CA SER A 136 0.16 2.88 -5.68
C SER A 136 0.39 2.70 -4.19
N ILE A 137 0.65 1.46 -3.80
CA ILE A 137 1.18 1.07 -2.49
C ILE A 137 2.48 0.29 -2.64
N GLY A 138 3.36 0.43 -1.66
CA GLY A 138 4.49 -0.47 -1.45
C GLY A 138 4.19 -1.45 -0.32
N VAL A 139 4.41 -2.74 -0.54
CA VAL A 139 4.20 -3.78 0.47
C VAL A 139 5.54 -4.41 0.84
N ALA A 140 5.96 -4.23 2.09
CA ALA A 140 7.12 -4.93 2.65
C ALA A 140 6.68 -6.02 3.63
N LEU A 141 7.54 -7.00 3.88
CA LEU A 141 7.33 -8.00 4.94
C LEU A 141 8.29 -7.75 6.11
N SER A 142 7.80 -7.94 7.34
CA SER A 142 8.67 -7.98 8.51
C SER A 142 9.69 -9.12 8.40
N LYS A 143 10.81 -9.01 9.11
CA LYS A 143 11.90 -10.00 9.08
C LYS A 143 11.46 -11.41 9.48
N ASP A 144 10.42 -11.51 10.30
CA ASP A 144 9.83 -12.77 10.79
C ASP A 144 8.60 -13.23 9.99
N ASP A 145 8.26 -12.53 8.90
CA ASP A 145 7.15 -12.84 7.99
C ASP A 145 5.74 -12.80 8.61
N ARG A 146 5.63 -12.35 9.87
CA ARG A 146 4.36 -12.29 10.61
C ARG A 146 3.55 -11.02 10.35
N SER A 147 4.13 -10.02 9.69
CA SER A 147 3.42 -8.79 9.35
C SER A 147 3.85 -8.25 7.99
N ALA A 148 2.96 -7.49 7.37
CA ALA A 148 3.25 -6.69 6.19
C ALA A 148 3.20 -5.20 6.57
N VAL A 149 4.05 -4.39 5.95
CA VAL A 149 4.01 -2.94 6.06
C VAL A 149 3.54 -2.38 4.72
N VAL A 150 2.33 -1.80 4.72
CA VAL A 150 1.80 -1.04 3.59
C VAL A 150 2.28 0.39 3.70
N ARG A 151 3.02 0.84 2.69
CA ARG A 151 3.38 2.24 2.50
C ARG A 151 2.49 2.83 1.42
N LEU A 152 1.81 3.90 1.76
CA LEU A 152 0.83 4.56 0.93
C LEU A 152 1.27 6.01 0.70
N ALA A 153 1.20 6.47 -0.55
CA ALA A 153 1.21 7.89 -0.89
C ALA A 153 -0.20 8.35 -1.25
N ARG A 154 -0.81 7.69 -2.23
CA ARG A 154 -2.19 7.88 -2.67
C ARG A 154 -2.66 6.63 -3.39
N VAL A 155 -3.90 6.22 -3.14
CA VAL A 155 -4.63 5.27 -3.99
C VAL A 155 -6.07 5.73 -4.22
N ARG A 156 -6.60 5.47 -5.41
CA ARG A 156 -8.01 5.61 -5.75
C ARG A 156 -8.80 4.55 -4.99
N VAL A 157 -9.97 4.92 -4.48
CA VAL A 157 -10.79 4.06 -3.63
C VAL A 157 -12.24 4.12 -4.04
N TRP A 158 -12.91 2.99 -3.93
CA TRP A 158 -14.32 2.83 -4.21
C TRP A 158 -15.07 2.42 -2.95
N LEU A 159 -16.39 2.59 -2.97
CA LEU A 159 -17.25 1.93 -2.00
C LEU A 159 -17.37 0.47 -2.43
N HIS A 160 -17.14 -0.45 -1.51
CA HIS A 160 -17.12 -1.89 -1.80
C HIS A 160 -18.41 -2.38 -2.49
N ASN A 161 -19.56 -1.79 -2.12
CA ASN A 161 -20.87 -2.12 -2.71
C ASN A 161 -21.24 -1.30 -3.95
N LYS A 162 -20.39 -0.37 -4.38
CA LYS A 162 -20.59 0.52 -5.55
C LYS A 162 -19.26 0.78 -6.29
N PRO A 163 -18.64 -0.26 -6.88
CA PRO A 163 -17.35 -0.12 -7.56
C PRO A 163 -17.41 0.74 -8.83
N ASN A 164 -18.60 0.96 -9.41
CA ASN A 164 -18.79 1.77 -10.63
C ASN A 164 -19.27 3.21 -10.33
N ASP A 165 -19.29 3.63 -9.06
CA ASP A 165 -19.65 5.00 -8.71
C ASP A 165 -18.47 5.93 -9.08
N GLU A 166 -18.72 6.88 -9.99
CA GLU A 166 -17.73 7.85 -10.49
C GLU A 166 -17.33 8.91 -9.45
N ALA A 167 -17.84 8.83 -8.22
CA ALA A 167 -17.34 9.63 -7.12
C ALA A 167 -15.89 9.25 -6.81
N GLU A 168 -14.96 9.76 -7.61
CA GLU A 168 -13.53 9.54 -7.46
C GLU A 168 -13.11 9.99 -6.06
N ARG A 169 -12.74 9.01 -5.25
CA ARG A 169 -12.21 9.22 -3.91
C ARG A 169 -10.79 8.67 -3.90
N SER A 170 -9.93 9.30 -3.13
CA SER A 170 -8.59 8.79 -2.89
C SER A 170 -8.35 8.65 -1.39
N LEU A 171 -7.65 7.58 -1.00
CA LEU A 171 -6.98 7.52 0.28
C LEU A 171 -5.59 8.10 0.10
N GLU A 172 -5.37 9.27 0.68
CA GLU A 172 -4.09 9.97 0.67
C GLU A 172 -3.34 9.78 1.98
N ALA A 173 -2.02 9.68 1.88
CA ALA A 173 -1.14 9.68 3.03
C ALA A 173 -1.35 10.95 3.86
N GLY A 174 -1.49 10.76 5.16
CA GLY A 174 -1.46 11.82 6.16
C GLY A 174 -0.32 11.58 7.14
N ALA A 175 -0.20 12.46 8.13
CA ALA A 175 0.79 12.30 9.20
C ALA A 175 0.68 10.93 9.92
N ASP A 176 -0.54 10.38 10.03
CA ASP A 176 -0.82 9.09 10.67
C ASP A 176 -1.36 8.03 9.68
N ASP A 177 -1.39 8.30 8.37
CA ASP A 177 -1.99 7.41 7.35
C ASP A 177 -1.05 7.11 6.16
N GLY A 178 0.27 7.20 6.35
CA GLY A 178 1.26 6.88 5.31
C GLY A 178 1.87 5.48 5.42
N ILE A 179 1.84 4.88 6.60
CA ILE A 179 2.47 3.59 6.89
C ILE A 179 1.55 2.78 7.78
N PHE A 180 1.18 1.58 7.34
CA PHE A 180 0.31 0.68 8.08
C PHE A 180 1.04 -0.65 8.31
N PRO A 181 1.37 -1.01 9.56
CA PRO A 181 1.72 -2.37 9.91
C PRO A 181 0.44 -3.22 10.02
N LEU A 182 0.39 -4.33 9.28
CA LEU A 182 -0.73 -5.26 9.25
C LEU A 182 -0.24 -6.65 9.67
N ASP A 183 -0.97 -7.28 10.58
CA ASP A 183 -0.62 -8.60 11.10
C ASP A 183 -1.10 -9.68 10.11
N ARG A 184 -0.23 -10.64 9.79
CA ARG A 184 -0.60 -11.80 8.97
C ARG A 184 -1.69 -12.58 9.69
N THR A 185 -2.70 -13.00 8.95
CA THR A 185 -3.82 -13.78 9.47
C THR A 185 -4.31 -14.81 8.46
N ASP A 186 -5.34 -15.54 8.84
CA ASP A 186 -6.00 -16.52 7.99
C ASP A 186 -6.67 -15.85 6.77
N THR A 187 -6.70 -16.54 5.63
CA THR A 187 -7.25 -15.98 4.39
C THR A 187 -8.74 -15.66 4.46
N SER A 188 -9.48 -16.31 5.36
CA SER A 188 -10.90 -16.03 5.60
C SER A 188 -11.16 -14.62 6.14
N GLU A 189 -10.21 -14.00 6.85
CA GLU A 189 -10.35 -12.62 7.33
C GLU A 189 -10.40 -11.62 6.16
N CYS A 190 -9.81 -11.96 5.01
CA CYS A 190 -9.83 -11.15 3.78
C CYS A 190 -10.96 -11.53 2.82
N ALA A 191 -11.80 -12.52 3.16
CA ALA A 191 -12.88 -12.99 2.28
C ALA A 191 -13.86 -11.87 1.88
N SER A 192 -14.05 -10.85 2.72
CA SER A 192 -14.89 -9.69 2.42
C SER A 192 -14.35 -8.81 1.30
N LEU A 193 -13.10 -8.99 0.85
CA LEU A 193 -12.52 -8.21 -0.25
C LEU A 193 -12.79 -8.85 -1.61
N VAL A 194 -13.26 -10.10 -1.63
CA VAL A 194 -13.44 -10.87 -2.85
C VAL A 194 -14.91 -10.90 -3.24
N THR A 195 -15.19 -10.47 -4.46
CA THR A 195 -16.53 -10.46 -5.04
C THR A 195 -16.80 -11.68 -5.95
N ASP A 196 -15.76 -12.30 -6.52
CA ASP A 196 -15.92 -13.52 -7.32
C ASP A 196 -16.23 -14.74 -6.44
N ARG A 197 -17.27 -15.49 -6.80
CA ARG A 197 -17.76 -16.61 -6.00
C ARG A 197 -16.80 -17.80 -5.95
N LYS A 198 -16.06 -18.06 -7.04
CA LYS A 198 -15.12 -19.20 -7.10
C LYS A 198 -13.89 -18.89 -6.27
N GLU A 199 -13.37 -17.67 -6.38
CA GLU A 199 -12.28 -17.16 -5.56
C GLU A 199 -12.65 -17.14 -4.08
N LEU A 200 -13.86 -16.70 -3.75
CA LEU A 200 -14.35 -16.67 -2.37
C LEU A 200 -14.42 -18.08 -1.76
N ALA A 201 -14.86 -19.08 -2.53
CA ALA A 201 -14.84 -20.47 -2.09
C ALA A 201 -13.40 -20.94 -1.81
N ALA A 202 -12.46 -20.62 -2.70
CA ALA A 202 -11.06 -21.00 -2.52
C ALA A 202 -10.42 -20.40 -1.25
N LEU A 203 -10.78 -19.15 -0.89
CA LEU A 203 -10.28 -18.51 0.33
C LEU A 203 -10.83 -19.09 1.63
N ARG A 204 -12.04 -19.68 1.60
CA ARG A 204 -12.71 -20.25 2.78
C ARG A 204 -12.32 -21.69 3.09
N HIS A 205 -11.67 -22.36 2.15
CA HIS A 205 -11.23 -23.75 2.25
C HIS A 205 -9.72 -23.90 2.48
N LYS A 206 -9.00 -22.78 2.64
CA LYS A 206 -7.61 -22.75 3.10
C LYS A 206 -7.58 -22.40 4.57
#